data_AF-A0A8T7C6T3-F1
#
_entry.id   AF-A0A8T7C6T3-F1
#
_cell.length_a   1.000
_cell.length_b   1.000
_cell.length_c   1.000
_cell.angle_alpha   90.00
_cell.angle_beta   90.00
_cell.angle_gamma   90.00
#
_symmetry.space_group_name_H-M   'P 1'
#
loop_
_entity.id
_entity.type
_entity.pdbx_description
1 polymer ?
#
loop_
_entity_poly.entity_id
_entity_poly.type
_entity_poly.pdbx_seq_one_letter_code
_entity_poly.pdbx_strand_id
1 'polypeptide(L)'
;EGVRYLSSVGAGVTASGGLFEYRAGDRVEFSIGDIQLGAALAGPVITPGDLEPVDGASAATMERSVNVARFLQTLDDDRDLSNGIQITPLMHDLAAGRTIDFSKSLSKFSDDGAVQILVADLTATRPTGPQMLVSPDRSLHHFGGTLNSLISELTRQMDELIGPATCAAASECDAIAVGHRACGGPGAYRAFSTSVTSAAELEAIASQHRQHSRALNIVNQVVSICSIVPKPAVDCVANRCLAQ
;
A
#
# COMPACT_ATOMS: atom_id res chain seq x y z
N GLU A 1 1.18 5.07 11.08
CA GLU A 1 1.55 4.32 12.29
C GLU A 1 0.38 4.27 13.25
N GLY A 2 0.42 3.41 14.27
CA GLY A 2 -0.64 3.35 15.27
C GLY A 2 -1.78 2.38 14.96
N VAL A 3 -1.71 1.57 13.90
CA VAL A 3 -2.73 0.54 13.63
C VAL A 3 -2.34 -0.74 14.37
N ARG A 4 -3.25 -1.35 15.14
CA ARG A 4 -2.96 -2.65 15.78
C ARG A 4 -2.93 -3.75 14.73
N TYR A 5 -2.03 -4.69 14.89
CA TYR A 5 -1.96 -5.89 14.06
C TYR A 5 -1.80 -7.15 14.90
N LEU A 6 -2.30 -8.28 14.38
CA LEU A 6 -2.10 -9.62 14.90
C LEU A 6 -1.57 -10.53 13.79
N SER A 7 -0.42 -11.15 14.01
CA SER A 7 0.21 -12.10 13.09
C SER A 7 0.71 -13.34 13.84
N SER A 8 1.31 -14.30 13.14
CA SER A 8 1.84 -15.51 13.79
C SER A 8 3.03 -15.23 14.73
N VAL A 9 3.68 -14.08 14.58
CA VAL A 9 4.79 -13.65 15.43
C VAL A 9 4.32 -12.92 16.70
N GLY A 10 3.07 -12.45 16.73
CA GLY A 10 2.47 -11.80 17.89
C GLY A 10 1.52 -10.68 17.51
N ALA A 11 1.03 -9.98 18.54
CA ALA A 11 0.27 -8.76 18.40
C ALA A 11 1.19 -7.53 18.56
N GLY A 12 0.93 -6.47 17.81
CA GLY A 12 1.70 -5.24 17.87
C GLY A 12 0.93 -4.03 17.36
N VAL A 13 1.64 -2.90 17.23
CA VAL A 13 1.14 -1.66 16.63
C VAL A 13 2.09 -1.26 15.51
N THR A 14 1.56 -0.83 14.37
CA THR A 14 2.38 -0.39 13.24
C THR A 14 3.25 0.78 13.66
N ALA A 15 4.55 0.69 13.39
CA ALA A 15 5.51 1.74 13.67
C ALA A 15 5.53 2.80 12.56
N SER A 16 6.48 3.74 12.63
CA SER A 16 6.68 4.78 11.63
C SER A 16 6.77 4.20 10.21
N GLY A 17 6.17 4.88 9.24
CA GLY A 17 6.02 4.39 7.87
C GLY A 17 5.02 3.22 7.71
N GLY A 18 4.34 2.80 8.79
CA GLY A 18 3.40 1.68 8.75
C GLY A 18 4.05 0.30 8.91
N LEU A 19 5.29 0.23 9.38
CA LEU A 19 6.04 -1.02 9.55
C LEU A 19 5.36 -1.96 10.56
N PHE A 20 5.32 -3.25 10.25
CA PHE A 20 4.81 -4.32 11.11
C PHE A 20 5.62 -5.61 10.91
N GLU A 21 5.57 -6.51 11.90
CA GLU A 21 6.28 -7.78 11.85
C GLU A 21 5.37 -8.93 11.41
N TYR A 22 5.90 -9.78 10.52
CA TYR A 22 5.19 -10.93 9.98
C TYR A 22 6.16 -12.01 9.50
N ARG A 23 5.68 -13.24 9.31
CA ARG A 23 6.36 -14.26 8.50
C ARG A 23 5.71 -14.36 7.13
N ALA A 24 6.53 -14.61 6.10
CA ALA A 24 6.02 -14.80 4.75
C ALA A 24 5.00 -15.95 4.72
N GLY A 25 3.84 -15.70 4.12
CA GLY A 25 2.73 -16.65 4.05
C GLY A 25 1.73 -16.56 5.21
N ASP A 26 1.99 -15.76 6.24
CA ASP A 26 1.04 -15.52 7.33
C ASP A 26 -0.19 -14.76 6.85
N ARG A 27 -1.28 -14.86 7.61
CA ARG A 27 -2.38 -13.89 7.54
C ARG A 27 -2.19 -12.89 8.68
N VAL A 28 -2.34 -11.59 8.39
CA VAL A 28 -2.25 -10.52 9.37
C VAL A 28 -3.59 -9.82 9.48
N GLU A 29 -4.11 -9.70 10.69
CA GLU A 29 -5.34 -8.97 11.00
C GLU A 29 -5.01 -7.56 11.50
N PHE A 30 -5.77 -6.56 11.07
CA PHE A 30 -5.57 -5.16 11.45
C PHE A 30 -6.81 -4.59 12.14
N SER A 31 -6.61 -3.77 13.18
CA SER A 31 -7.71 -3.18 13.95
C SER A 31 -7.37 -1.82 14.55
N ILE A 32 -8.42 -1.05 14.89
CA ILE A 32 -8.36 0.11 15.79
C ILE A 32 -9.20 -0.21 17.02
N GLY A 33 -8.56 -0.52 18.15
CA GLY A 33 -9.29 -1.03 19.31
C GLY A 33 -9.96 -2.35 18.95
N ASP A 34 -11.28 -2.44 19.14
CA ASP A 34 -12.08 -3.61 18.75
C ASP A 34 -12.70 -3.46 17.34
N ILE A 35 -12.51 -2.32 16.67
CA ILE A 35 -12.96 -2.10 15.30
C ILE A 35 -12.02 -2.84 14.35
N GLN A 36 -12.51 -3.92 13.74
CA GLN A 36 -11.75 -4.70 12.77
C GLN A 36 -11.69 -4.03 11.40
N LEU A 37 -10.47 -3.75 10.92
CA LEU A 37 -10.24 -3.21 9.58
C LEU A 37 -10.20 -4.30 8.50
N GLY A 38 -9.91 -5.53 8.89
CA GLY A 38 -9.81 -6.69 8.01
C GLY A 38 -8.50 -7.45 8.18
N ALA A 39 -8.27 -8.41 7.31
CA ALA A 39 -7.07 -9.24 7.30
C ALA A 39 -6.59 -9.50 5.87
N ALA A 40 -5.28 -9.65 5.70
CA ALA A 40 -4.65 -9.89 4.41
C ALA A 40 -3.55 -10.94 4.52
N LEU A 41 -3.15 -11.52 3.39
CA LEU A 41 -1.89 -12.27 3.32
C LEU A 41 -0.75 -11.29 3.60
N ALA A 42 0.17 -11.69 4.46
CA ALA A 42 1.30 -10.88 4.87
C ALA A 42 2.22 -10.60 3.67
N GLY A 43 2.67 -9.36 3.56
CA GLY A 43 3.54 -8.90 2.51
C GLY A 43 4.22 -7.59 2.88
N PRO A 44 5.22 -7.16 2.10
CA PRO A 44 5.98 -5.95 2.40
C PRO A 44 5.10 -4.69 2.35
N VAL A 45 4.00 -4.73 1.61
CA VAL A 45 2.97 -3.69 1.59
C VAL A 45 1.62 -4.37 1.75
N ILE A 46 0.73 -3.77 2.54
CA ILE A 46 -0.69 -4.12 2.61
C ILE A 46 -1.47 -2.84 2.42
N THR A 47 -2.36 -2.83 1.44
CA THR A 47 -3.25 -1.69 1.17
C THR A 47 -4.66 -1.98 1.69
N PRO A 48 -5.51 -0.95 1.88
CA PRO A 48 -6.93 -1.18 2.18
C PRO A 48 -7.64 -2.10 1.18
N GLY A 49 -7.14 -2.16 -0.07
CA GLY A 49 -7.63 -3.05 -1.12
C GLY A 49 -7.29 -4.52 -0.93
N ASP A 50 -6.29 -4.83 -0.10
CA ASP A 50 -5.87 -6.21 0.20
C ASP A 50 -6.58 -6.76 1.46
N LEU A 51 -7.28 -5.90 2.21
CA LEU A 51 -7.96 -6.26 3.46
C LEU A 51 -9.31 -6.92 3.18
N GLU A 52 -9.38 -8.21 3.48
CA GLU A 52 -10.61 -9.01 3.47
C GLU A 52 -11.31 -8.94 4.85
N PRO A 53 -12.63 -9.12 4.93
CA PRO A 53 -13.32 -9.34 6.20
C PRO A 53 -12.70 -10.53 6.97
N VAL A 54 -12.55 -10.39 8.29
CA VAL A 54 -11.93 -11.42 9.13
C VAL A 54 -12.84 -12.64 9.28
N ASP A 55 -14.15 -12.41 9.32
CA ASP A 55 -15.21 -13.44 9.38
C ASP A 55 -15.44 -14.20 8.08
N GLY A 56 -14.75 -13.82 6.99
CA GLY A 56 -14.87 -14.45 5.67
C GLY A 56 -16.25 -14.30 5.02
N ALA A 57 -17.11 -13.41 5.54
CA ALA A 57 -18.52 -13.32 5.15
C ALA A 57 -18.75 -12.70 3.76
N SER A 58 -17.74 -12.10 3.13
CA SER A 58 -17.81 -11.58 1.76
C SER A 58 -16.40 -11.32 1.18
N ALA A 59 -16.27 -11.34 -0.15
CA ALA A 59 -15.06 -10.89 -0.83
C ALA A 59 -14.89 -9.38 -0.66
N ALA A 60 -13.64 -8.91 -0.54
CA ALA A 60 -13.33 -7.49 -0.51
C ALA A 60 -13.90 -6.80 -1.76
N THR A 61 -14.70 -5.77 -1.51
CA THR A 61 -15.25 -4.91 -2.56
C THR A 61 -14.46 -3.61 -2.62
N MET A 62 -14.46 -2.95 -3.79
CA MET A 62 -13.87 -1.62 -3.92
C MET A 62 -14.47 -0.63 -2.91
N GLU A 63 -15.78 -0.70 -2.67
CA GLU A 63 -16.45 0.18 -1.70
C GLU A 63 -15.95 -0.04 -0.26
N ARG A 64 -15.75 -1.30 0.13
CA ARG A 64 -15.17 -1.64 1.45
C ARG A 64 -13.77 -1.06 1.59
N SER A 65 -12.92 -1.24 0.59
CA SER A 65 -11.56 -0.73 0.58
C SER A 65 -11.53 0.80 0.70
N VAL A 66 -12.46 1.49 0.02
CA VAL A 66 -12.66 2.93 0.13
C VAL A 66 -13.13 3.32 1.53
N ASN A 67 -14.10 2.61 2.13
CA ASN A 67 -14.57 2.93 3.48
C ASN A 67 -13.49 2.74 4.55
N VAL A 68 -12.64 1.71 4.43
CA VAL A 68 -11.48 1.52 5.31
C VAL A 68 -10.46 2.65 5.14
N ALA A 69 -10.12 3.01 3.90
CA ALA A 69 -9.20 4.11 3.61
C ALA A 69 -9.74 5.45 4.17
N ARG A 70 -11.03 5.74 3.96
CA ARG A 70 -11.70 6.93 4.47
C ARG A 70 -11.64 6.99 6.00
N PHE A 71 -11.94 5.88 6.66
CA PHE A 71 -11.91 5.80 8.12
C PHE A 71 -10.50 6.08 8.66
N LEU A 72 -9.48 5.40 8.12
CA LEU A 72 -8.08 5.62 8.51
C LEU A 72 -7.64 7.08 8.30
N GLN A 73 -7.91 7.66 7.13
CA GLN A 73 -7.58 9.06 6.85
C GLN A 73 -8.36 10.06 7.73
N THR A 74 -9.54 9.67 8.23
CA THR A 74 -10.31 10.52 9.12
C THR A 74 -9.73 10.54 10.53
N LEU A 75 -9.15 9.41 10.96
CA LEU A 75 -8.57 9.27 12.30
C LEU A 75 -7.20 9.93 12.45
N ASP A 76 -6.48 10.16 11.35
CA ASP A 76 -5.15 10.78 11.35
C ASP A 76 -5.05 11.99 12.30
N ASP A 77 -4.26 11.92 13.38
CA ASP A 77 -4.32 12.79 14.57
C ASP A 77 -4.12 14.29 14.29
N ASP A 78 -3.28 14.65 13.33
CA ASP A 78 -2.94 16.03 12.99
C ASP A 78 -3.66 16.57 11.74
N ARG A 79 -4.38 15.71 11.00
CA ARG A 79 -5.02 16.00 9.69
C ARG A 79 -4.02 16.26 8.56
N ASP A 80 -2.75 15.96 8.76
CA ASP A 80 -1.73 16.08 7.74
C ASP A 80 -1.41 14.72 7.12
N LEU A 81 -2.27 14.30 6.19
CA LEU A 81 -2.08 13.04 5.49
C LEU A 81 -0.81 12.98 4.60
N SER A 82 -0.02 14.05 4.52
CA SER A 82 1.25 14.07 3.79
C SER A 82 2.43 13.49 4.60
N ASN A 83 2.32 13.46 5.92
CA ASN A 83 3.35 12.91 6.82
C ASN A 83 3.05 11.48 7.29
N GLY A 84 1.92 10.91 6.87
CA GLY A 84 1.45 9.59 7.25
C GLY A 84 0.01 9.63 7.77
N ILE A 85 -0.43 8.52 8.34
CA ILE A 85 -1.66 8.46 9.15
C ILE A 85 -1.24 8.11 10.56
N GLN A 86 -1.58 8.95 11.52
CA GLN A 86 -1.22 8.78 12.93
C GLN A 86 -2.45 8.42 13.75
N ILE A 87 -2.46 7.21 14.34
CA ILE A 87 -3.54 6.76 15.21
C ILE A 87 -3.03 6.70 16.64
N THR A 88 -3.72 7.38 17.56
CA THR A 88 -3.26 7.50 18.96
C THR A 88 -3.74 6.34 19.82
N PRO A 89 -3.04 6.03 20.94
CA PRO A 89 -3.53 5.05 21.92
C PRO A 89 -4.95 5.37 22.44
N LEU A 90 -5.27 6.65 22.62
CA LEU A 90 -6.58 7.09 23.07
C LEU A 90 -7.69 6.76 22.07
N MET A 91 -7.42 6.84 20.77
CA MET A 91 -8.39 6.39 19.75
C MET A 91 -8.67 4.90 19.86
N HIS A 92 -7.68 4.07 20.22
CA HIS A 92 -7.93 2.66 20.49
C HIS A 92 -8.80 2.44 21.72
N ASP A 93 -8.56 3.19 22.79
CA ASP A 93 -9.35 3.09 24.03
C ASP A 93 -10.81 3.51 23.78
N LEU A 94 -11.04 4.58 23.02
CA LEU A 94 -12.37 5.03 22.62
C LEU A 94 -13.07 4.06 21.66
N ALA A 95 -12.29 3.27 20.89
CA ALA A 95 -12.80 2.25 19.98
C ALA A 95 -13.12 0.91 20.67
N ALA A 96 -12.85 0.77 21.98
CA ALA A 96 -13.19 -0.45 22.72
C ALA A 96 -14.70 -0.71 22.72
N GLY A 97 -15.09 -1.96 22.43
CA GLY A 97 -16.48 -2.38 22.32
C GLY A 97 -17.26 -1.79 21.14
N ARG A 98 -16.60 -1.05 20.23
CA ARG A 98 -17.23 -0.45 19.03
C ARG A 98 -16.99 -1.32 17.80
N THR A 99 -17.92 -1.27 16.85
CA THR A 99 -17.84 -1.99 15.59
C THR A 99 -18.24 -1.07 14.43
N ILE A 100 -17.67 -1.31 13.25
CA ILE A 100 -18.03 -0.63 12.00
C ILE A 100 -18.25 -1.67 10.91
N ASP A 101 -19.33 -1.53 10.16
CA ASP A 101 -19.55 -2.31 8.95
C ASP A 101 -19.03 -1.55 7.72
N PHE A 102 -17.81 -1.89 7.29
CA PHE A 102 -17.18 -1.31 6.12
C PHE A 102 -17.79 -1.79 4.79
N SER A 103 -18.63 -2.83 4.80
CA SER A 103 -19.21 -3.42 3.58
C SER A 103 -20.38 -2.63 3.00
N LYS A 104 -20.88 -1.63 3.74
CA LYS A 104 -21.94 -0.73 3.26
C LYS A 104 -21.51 0.02 2.00
N SER A 105 -22.47 0.28 1.11
CA SER A 105 -22.25 1.17 -0.04
C SER A 105 -21.75 2.54 0.41
N LEU A 106 -21.02 3.25 -0.46
CA LEU A 106 -20.38 4.51 -0.09
C LEU A 106 -21.36 5.56 0.48
N SER A 107 -22.56 5.64 -0.08
CA SER A 107 -23.64 6.51 0.40
C SER A 107 -24.14 6.09 1.79
N LYS A 108 -24.54 4.82 1.94
CA LYS A 108 -25.05 4.28 3.20
C LYS A 108 -24.03 4.37 4.34
N PHE A 109 -22.75 4.20 4.05
CA PHE A 109 -21.69 4.36 5.03
C PHE A 109 -21.53 5.83 5.47
N SER A 110 -21.69 6.77 4.53
CA SER A 110 -21.59 8.21 4.83
C SER A 110 -22.78 8.73 5.62
N ASP A 111 -23.98 8.21 5.32
CA ASP A 111 -25.24 8.63 5.94
C ASP A 111 -25.55 7.87 7.25
N ASP A 112 -24.71 6.93 7.64
CA ASP A 112 -24.89 6.17 8.87
C ASP A 112 -24.55 7.03 10.09
N GLY A 113 -25.59 7.38 10.86
CA GLY A 113 -25.44 8.16 12.09
C GLY A 113 -24.54 7.50 13.13
N ALA A 114 -24.50 6.16 13.20
CA ALA A 114 -23.59 5.47 14.12
C ALA A 114 -22.12 5.63 13.70
N VAL A 115 -21.84 5.61 12.39
CA VAL A 115 -20.48 5.89 11.85
C VAL A 115 -20.10 7.34 12.13
N GLN A 116 -21.01 8.29 11.89
CA GLN A 116 -20.75 9.72 12.14
C GLN A 116 -20.46 10.01 13.62
N ILE A 117 -21.26 9.45 14.54
CA ILE A 117 -21.05 9.58 15.99
C ILE A 117 -19.72 8.95 16.39
N LEU A 118 -19.44 7.73 15.93
CA LEU A 118 -18.20 7.04 16.27
C LEU A 118 -16.98 7.81 15.80
N VAL A 119 -16.97 8.30 14.56
CA VAL A 119 -15.86 9.11 14.04
C VAL A 119 -15.70 10.40 14.85
N ALA A 120 -16.80 11.08 15.19
CA ALA A 120 -16.75 12.28 16.03
C ALA A 120 -16.17 11.97 17.41
N ASP A 121 -16.59 10.88 18.05
CA ASP A 121 -16.08 10.40 19.35
C ASP A 121 -14.57 10.12 19.27
N LEU A 122 -14.13 9.33 18.30
CA LEU A 122 -12.72 8.93 18.14
C LEU A 122 -11.80 10.13 17.85
N THR A 123 -12.32 11.17 17.22
CA THR A 123 -11.56 12.37 16.84
C THR A 123 -11.72 13.53 17.83
N ALA A 124 -12.56 13.40 18.86
CA ALA A 124 -12.90 14.51 19.74
C ALA A 124 -11.74 15.06 20.56
N THR A 125 -10.79 14.20 20.91
CA THR A 125 -9.67 14.51 21.81
C THR A 125 -8.42 15.00 21.08
N ARG A 126 -8.48 15.06 19.74
CA ARG A 126 -7.39 15.53 18.90
C ARG A 126 -7.16 17.03 19.07
N PRO A 127 -5.94 17.53 18.82
CA PRO A 127 -5.66 18.97 18.83
C PRO A 127 -6.55 19.78 17.86
N THR A 128 -6.96 19.14 16.75
CA THR A 128 -7.81 19.73 15.71
C THR A 128 -9.31 19.56 15.95
N GLY A 129 -9.68 18.87 17.05
CA GLY A 129 -11.06 18.57 17.45
C GLY A 129 -11.75 17.52 16.58
N PRO A 130 -13.05 17.27 16.83
CA PRO A 130 -13.85 16.32 16.08
C PRO A 130 -13.85 16.64 14.57
N GLN A 131 -13.92 15.59 13.76
CA GLN A 131 -13.96 15.68 12.30
C GLN A 131 -15.13 14.85 11.75
N MET A 132 -15.69 15.29 10.63
CA MET A 132 -16.59 14.46 9.83
C MET A 132 -15.80 13.47 8.96
N LEU A 133 -16.41 12.33 8.68
CA LEU A 133 -15.86 11.32 7.79
C LEU A 133 -15.37 11.93 6.46
N VAL A 134 -14.12 11.63 6.09
CA VAL A 134 -13.54 12.03 4.80
C VAL A 134 -14.42 11.52 3.65
N SER A 135 -14.66 12.34 2.63
CA SER A 135 -15.48 11.93 1.47
C SER A 135 -14.77 10.84 0.63
N PRO A 136 -15.51 10.01 -0.12
CA PRO A 136 -14.90 9.01 -0.99
C PRO A 136 -13.90 9.63 -1.99
N ASP A 137 -14.26 10.75 -2.62
CA ASP A 137 -13.41 11.40 -3.63
C ASP A 137 -12.09 11.89 -3.04
N ARG A 138 -12.13 12.53 -1.85
CA ARG A 138 -10.92 12.98 -1.17
C ARG A 138 -10.05 11.80 -0.78
N SER A 139 -10.66 10.70 -0.31
CA SER A 139 -9.91 9.53 0.12
C SER A 139 -9.20 8.83 -1.03
N LEU A 140 -9.90 8.65 -2.15
CA LEU A 140 -9.32 8.07 -3.37
C LEU A 140 -8.25 8.97 -3.98
N HIS A 141 -8.47 10.29 -4.02
CA HIS A 141 -7.47 11.24 -4.52
C HIS A 141 -6.19 11.21 -3.67
N HIS A 142 -6.32 11.24 -2.34
CA HIS A 142 -5.18 11.12 -1.43
C HIS A 142 -4.45 9.78 -1.65
N PHE A 143 -5.19 8.67 -1.65
CA PHE A 143 -4.59 7.34 -1.79
C PHE A 143 -3.84 7.16 -3.11
N GLY A 144 -4.44 7.59 -4.24
CA GLY A 144 -3.76 7.58 -5.54
C GLY A 144 -2.53 8.49 -5.58
N GLY A 145 -2.60 9.67 -4.93
CA GLY A 145 -1.46 10.58 -4.78
C GLY A 145 -0.31 9.95 -3.97
N THR A 146 -0.60 9.33 -2.83
CA THR A 146 0.40 8.64 -2.00
C THR A 146 1.06 7.49 -2.77
N LEU A 147 0.30 6.68 -3.50
CA LEU A 147 0.85 5.60 -4.32
C LEU A 147 1.79 6.14 -5.41
N ASN A 148 1.43 7.24 -6.09
CA ASN A 148 2.28 7.88 -7.09
C ASN A 148 3.60 8.39 -6.49
N SER A 149 3.56 9.03 -5.32
CA SER A 149 4.77 9.51 -4.64
C SER A 149 5.67 8.35 -4.24
N LEU A 150 5.12 7.26 -3.69
CA LEU A 150 5.88 6.05 -3.33
C LEU A 150 6.51 5.38 -4.56
N ILE A 151 5.77 5.27 -5.67
CA ILE A 151 6.30 4.73 -6.93
C ILE A 151 7.46 5.58 -7.45
N SER A 152 7.34 6.91 -7.38
CA SER A 152 8.38 7.84 -7.81
C SER A 152 9.64 7.72 -6.96
N GLU A 153 9.48 7.59 -5.64
CA GLU A 153 10.58 7.40 -4.70
C GLU A 153 11.29 6.06 -4.91
N LEU A 154 10.55 4.97 -5.08
CA LEU A 154 11.12 3.66 -5.40
C LEU A 154 11.83 3.67 -6.75
N THR A 155 11.32 4.43 -7.73
CA THR A 155 11.99 4.61 -9.02
C THR A 155 13.35 5.28 -8.84
N ARG A 156 13.41 6.36 -8.04
CA ARG A 156 14.66 7.05 -7.72
C ARG A 156 15.67 6.12 -7.04
N GLN A 157 15.23 5.33 -6.06
CA GLN A 157 16.10 4.37 -5.36
C GLN A 157 16.64 3.28 -6.30
N MET A 158 15.82 2.76 -7.21
CA MET A 158 16.31 1.81 -8.24
C MET A 158 17.33 2.46 -9.16
N ASP A 159 17.07 3.68 -9.65
CA ASP A 159 17.99 4.38 -10.56
C ASP A 159 19.34 4.68 -9.88
N GLU A 160 19.34 5.04 -8.60
CA GLU A 160 20.55 5.23 -7.79
C GLU A 160 21.33 3.92 -7.60
N LEU A 161 20.63 2.83 -7.29
CA LEU A 161 21.24 1.52 -7.06
C LEU A 161 21.81 0.90 -8.35
N ILE A 162 21.14 1.09 -9.49
CA ILE A 162 21.61 0.66 -10.81
C ILE A 162 22.80 1.53 -11.27
N GLY A 163 22.71 2.84 -11.04
CA GLY A 163 23.72 3.81 -11.42
C GLY A 163 24.07 3.73 -12.92
N PRO A 164 25.36 3.73 -13.30
CA PRO A 164 25.77 3.70 -14.70
C PRO A 164 25.57 2.32 -15.38
N ALA A 165 25.30 1.26 -14.60
CA ALA A 165 25.22 -0.13 -15.06
C ALA A 165 26.45 -0.58 -15.87
N THR A 166 27.65 -0.28 -15.37
CA THR A 166 28.91 -0.60 -16.07
C THR A 166 29.13 -2.10 -16.18
N CYS A 167 29.64 -2.54 -17.33
CA CYS A 167 29.90 -3.96 -17.61
C CYS A 167 31.17 -4.13 -18.44
N ALA A 168 31.79 -5.32 -18.32
CA ALA A 168 32.87 -5.77 -19.19
C ALA A 168 32.41 -6.82 -20.22
N ALA A 169 31.33 -7.55 -19.95
CA ALA A 169 30.78 -8.58 -20.82
C ALA A 169 29.25 -8.68 -20.69
N ALA A 170 28.60 -9.23 -21.71
CA ALA A 170 27.15 -9.45 -21.75
C ALA A 170 26.65 -10.30 -20.57
N SER A 171 27.47 -11.23 -20.07
CA SER A 171 27.12 -12.09 -18.92
C SER A 171 26.98 -11.35 -17.59
N GLU A 172 27.42 -10.10 -17.52
CA GLU A 172 27.24 -9.22 -16.35
C GLU A 172 25.95 -8.41 -16.43
N CYS A 173 25.19 -8.53 -17.51
CA CYS A 173 24.01 -7.72 -17.74
C CYS A 173 22.73 -8.53 -17.57
N ASP A 174 21.76 -7.96 -16.85
CA ASP A 174 20.43 -8.54 -16.71
C ASP A 174 19.35 -7.44 -16.70
N ALA A 175 18.10 -7.84 -16.75
CA ALA A 175 16.92 -6.98 -16.71
C ALA A 175 16.03 -7.32 -15.51
N ILE A 176 15.66 -6.28 -14.75
CA ILE A 176 14.71 -6.37 -13.64
C ILE A 176 13.32 -5.87 -14.08
N ALA A 177 12.28 -6.59 -13.67
CA ALA A 177 10.90 -6.27 -13.97
C ALA A 177 10.39 -5.12 -13.07
N VAL A 178 9.84 -4.06 -13.67
CA VAL A 178 9.32 -2.90 -12.92
C VAL A 178 7.90 -2.53 -13.34
N GLY A 179 7.17 -1.90 -12.44
CA GLY A 179 5.78 -1.52 -12.66
C GLY A 179 4.82 -2.70 -12.80
N HIS A 180 3.55 -2.42 -13.06
CA HIS A 180 2.54 -3.45 -13.22
C HIS A 180 1.55 -3.04 -14.32
N ARG A 181 1.11 -3.99 -15.13
CA ARG A 181 0.01 -3.78 -16.11
C ARG A 181 -1.30 -4.30 -15.56
N ALA A 182 -2.43 -3.69 -15.91
CA ALA A 182 -3.74 -4.10 -15.40
C ALA A 182 -4.06 -5.59 -15.66
N CYS A 183 -3.57 -6.16 -16.75
CA CYS A 183 -3.73 -7.57 -17.13
C CYS A 183 -2.70 -8.53 -16.49
N GLY A 184 -1.82 -8.04 -15.63
CA GLY A 184 -0.70 -8.80 -15.07
C GLY A 184 0.61 -8.61 -15.83
N GLY A 185 1.70 -8.98 -15.15
CA GLY A 185 3.07 -8.78 -15.64
C GLY A 185 3.60 -7.35 -15.44
N PRO A 186 4.90 -7.13 -15.71
CA PRO A 186 5.53 -5.85 -15.49
C PRO A 186 5.10 -4.78 -16.51
N GLY A 187 5.19 -3.53 -16.09
CA GLY A 187 4.99 -2.37 -16.95
C GLY A 187 6.14 -2.18 -17.94
N ALA A 188 7.36 -2.44 -17.48
CA ALA A 188 8.62 -2.30 -18.21
C ALA A 188 9.72 -3.16 -17.58
N TYR A 189 10.91 -3.14 -18.17
CA TYR A 189 12.12 -3.70 -17.60
C TYR A 189 13.21 -2.63 -17.54
N ARG A 190 14.09 -2.73 -16.53
CA ARG A 190 15.31 -1.92 -16.44
C ARG A 190 16.53 -2.81 -16.55
N ALA A 191 17.46 -2.45 -17.43
CA ALA A 191 18.74 -3.10 -17.53
C ALA A 191 19.63 -2.68 -16.35
N PHE A 192 20.37 -3.64 -15.79
CA PHE A 192 21.33 -3.39 -14.73
C PHE A 192 22.54 -4.31 -14.89
N SER A 193 23.61 -4.00 -14.15
CA SER A 193 24.83 -4.81 -14.15
C SER A 193 24.96 -5.58 -12.85
N THR A 194 25.04 -6.91 -12.93
CA THR A 194 25.23 -7.79 -11.77
C THR A 194 26.61 -7.64 -11.12
N SER A 195 27.57 -6.99 -11.79
CA SER A 195 28.91 -6.78 -11.25
C SER A 195 29.00 -5.57 -10.31
N VAL A 196 28.09 -4.61 -10.43
CA VAL A 196 28.08 -3.38 -9.62
C VAL A 196 26.77 -3.14 -8.86
N THR A 197 25.72 -3.94 -9.13
CA THR A 197 24.41 -3.78 -8.53
C THR A 197 23.98 -5.06 -7.82
N SER A 198 23.57 -4.93 -6.54
CA SER A 198 23.02 -6.05 -5.77
C SER A 198 21.65 -6.45 -6.32
N ALA A 199 21.57 -7.62 -6.96
CA ALA A 199 20.32 -8.13 -7.51
C ALA A 199 19.25 -8.35 -6.43
N ALA A 200 19.65 -8.74 -5.22
CA ALA A 200 18.72 -8.96 -4.11
C ALA A 200 18.09 -7.66 -3.60
N GLU A 201 18.91 -6.61 -3.44
CA GLU A 201 18.42 -5.29 -3.02
C GLU A 201 17.55 -4.66 -4.11
N LEU A 202 17.97 -4.76 -5.38
CA LEU A 202 17.21 -4.24 -6.51
C LEU A 202 15.86 -4.94 -6.65
N GLU A 203 15.80 -6.26 -6.46
CA GLU A 203 14.54 -7.01 -6.50
C GLU A 203 13.63 -6.66 -5.32
N ALA A 204 14.17 -6.38 -4.13
CA ALA A 204 13.38 -5.90 -3.00
C ALA A 204 12.66 -4.58 -3.34
N ILE A 205 13.39 -3.59 -3.89
CA ILE A 205 12.82 -2.29 -4.29
C ILE A 205 11.84 -2.46 -5.46
N ALA A 206 12.22 -3.24 -6.47
CA ALA A 206 11.38 -3.50 -7.64
C ALA A 206 10.07 -4.20 -7.25
N SER A 207 10.10 -5.16 -6.32
CA SER A 207 8.89 -5.85 -5.85
C SER A 207 7.88 -4.89 -5.22
N GLN A 208 8.34 -3.97 -4.36
CA GLN A 208 7.50 -2.92 -3.77
C GLN A 208 6.93 -2.00 -4.86
N HIS A 209 7.76 -1.60 -5.82
CA HIS A 209 7.32 -0.76 -6.94
C HIS A 209 6.21 -1.45 -7.74
N ARG A 210 6.35 -2.74 -8.04
CA ARG A 210 5.33 -3.53 -8.75
C ARG A 210 4.03 -3.60 -7.94
N GLN A 211 4.12 -3.79 -6.63
CA GLN A 211 2.95 -3.84 -5.76
C GLN A 211 2.19 -2.52 -5.70
N HIS A 212 2.88 -1.38 -5.51
CA HIS A 212 2.24 -0.06 -5.55
C HIS A 212 1.67 0.28 -6.92
N SER A 213 2.36 -0.10 -8.01
CA SER A 213 1.84 0.08 -9.38
C SER A 213 0.56 -0.71 -9.62
N ARG A 214 0.46 -1.94 -9.08
CA ARG A 214 -0.77 -2.74 -9.12
C ARG A 214 -1.91 -2.02 -8.39
N ALA A 215 -1.65 -1.57 -7.16
CA ALA A 215 -2.64 -0.84 -6.38
C ALA A 215 -3.10 0.44 -7.09
N LEU A 216 -2.19 1.19 -7.68
CA LEU A 216 -2.51 2.42 -8.41
C LEU A 216 -3.39 2.15 -9.64
N ASN A 217 -3.10 1.09 -10.40
CA ASN A 217 -3.94 0.69 -11.54
C ASN A 217 -5.36 0.35 -11.10
N ILE A 218 -5.52 -0.31 -9.94
CA ILE A 218 -6.82 -0.67 -9.37
C ILE A 218 -7.60 0.61 -8.98
N VAL A 219 -6.93 1.56 -8.31
CA VAL A 219 -7.52 2.85 -7.92
C VAL A 219 -7.96 3.67 -9.13
N ASN A 220 -7.11 3.72 -10.16
CA ASN A 220 -7.38 4.46 -11.38
C ASN A 220 -8.25 3.69 -12.39
N GLN A 221 -8.73 2.50 -12.03
CA GLN A 221 -9.56 1.63 -12.89
C GLN A 221 -8.96 1.43 -14.29
N VAL A 222 -7.63 1.29 -14.35
CA VAL A 222 -6.90 1.16 -15.62
C VAL A 222 -7.29 -0.16 -16.28
N VAL A 223 -7.73 -0.09 -17.53
CA VAL A 223 -8.00 -1.26 -18.37
C VAL A 223 -6.85 -1.49 -19.35
N SER A 224 -6.61 -2.74 -19.73
CA SER A 224 -5.55 -3.11 -20.66
C SER A 224 -6.04 -4.13 -21.68
N ILE A 225 -5.46 -4.10 -22.87
CA ILE A 225 -5.68 -5.07 -23.96
C ILE A 225 -4.97 -6.42 -23.75
N CYS A 226 -4.49 -6.68 -22.52
CA CYS A 226 -3.75 -7.88 -22.17
C CYS A 226 -2.44 -8.11 -22.95
N SER A 227 -1.73 -7.03 -23.30
CA SER A 227 -0.40 -7.13 -23.91
C SER A 227 0.69 -7.34 -22.85
N ILE A 228 1.46 -8.40 -23.04
CA ILE A 228 2.61 -8.74 -22.19
C ILE A 228 3.85 -8.04 -22.73
N VAL A 229 4.63 -7.42 -21.84
CA VAL A 229 5.97 -6.93 -22.16
C VAL A 229 6.95 -8.08 -21.96
N PRO A 230 7.57 -8.61 -23.03
CA PRO A 230 8.58 -9.65 -22.87
C PRO A 230 9.82 -9.09 -22.18
N LYS A 231 10.50 -9.94 -21.39
CA LYS A 231 11.82 -9.59 -20.84
C LYS A 231 12.79 -9.40 -22.02
N PRO A 232 13.41 -8.23 -22.18
CA PRO A 232 14.34 -7.98 -23.27
C PRO A 232 15.65 -8.74 -23.03
N ALA A 233 16.38 -9.00 -24.12
CA ALA A 233 17.80 -9.33 -24.00
C ALA A 233 18.56 -8.06 -23.56
N VAL A 234 19.60 -8.24 -22.74
CA VAL A 234 20.46 -7.14 -22.30
C VAL A 234 21.89 -7.48 -22.71
N ASP A 235 22.56 -6.53 -23.35
CA ASP A 235 23.94 -6.69 -23.80
C ASP A 235 24.83 -5.56 -23.25
N CYS A 236 26.12 -5.82 -23.21
CA CYS A 236 27.12 -4.86 -22.79
C CYS A 236 27.56 -4.00 -23.98
N VAL A 237 26.96 -2.83 -24.12
CA VAL A 237 27.22 -1.90 -25.23
C VAL A 237 27.92 -0.66 -24.70
N ALA A 238 29.09 -0.35 -25.24
CA ALA A 238 29.93 0.77 -24.80
C ALA A 238 30.16 0.77 -23.27
N ASN A 239 30.48 -0.42 -22.72
CA ASN A 239 30.70 -0.68 -21.28
C ASN A 239 29.49 -0.42 -20.38
N ARG A 240 28.26 -0.47 -20.92
CA ARG A 240 27.01 -0.31 -20.16
C ARG A 240 25.98 -1.38 -20.55
N CYS A 241 25.27 -1.89 -19.56
CA CYS A 241 24.18 -2.83 -19.80
C CYS A 241 22.98 -2.09 -20.39
N LEU A 242 22.61 -2.43 -21.63
CA LEU A 242 21.49 -1.84 -22.36
C LEU A 242 20.56 -2.93 -22.90
N ALA A 243 19.25 -2.71 -22.74
CA ALA A 243 18.22 -3.55 -23.34
C ALA A 243 18.25 -3.42 -24.88
N GLN A 244 18.10 -4.55 -25.57
CA GLN A 244 18.11 -4.66 -27.04
C GLN A 244 16.69 -4.68 -27.63
#